data_AF-A0A5K1G1V4-F1
#
_entry.id   AF-A0A5K1G1V4-F1
#
_cell.length_a   1.000
_cell.length_b   1.000
_cell.length_c   1.000
_cell.angle_alpha   90.00
_cell.angle_beta   90.00
_cell.angle_gamma   90.00
#
_symmetry.space_group_name_H-M   'P 1'
#
loop_
_entity.id
_entity.type
_entity.pdbx_description
1 polymer ?
#
loop_
_entity_poly.entity_id
_entity_poly.type
_entity_poly.pdbx_seq_one_letter_code
_entity_poly.pdbx_strand_id
1 'polypeptide(L)'
;RLSIFADEIAREEKSQVFAIRIDCSDAKSVREAFEGLLSLGFIEVLVYNASAPSTSPSTRFTDIRVESFEKALAVTTVGAFHCAQQ
;
A
#
# COMPACT_ATOMS: atom_id res chain seq x y z
N ARG A 1 -3.29 -11.95 11.22
CA ARG A 1 -3.91 -12.13 9.88
C ARG A 1 -2.88 -11.92 8.78
N LEU A 2 -2.26 -10.74 8.65
CA LEU A 2 -1.24 -10.50 7.61
C LEU A 2 -0.06 -11.50 7.68
N SER A 3 0.45 -11.77 8.88
CA SER A 3 1.53 -12.76 9.09
C SER A 3 1.17 -14.17 8.63
N ILE A 4 -0.09 -14.59 8.80
CA ILE A 4 -0.55 -15.93 8.40
C ILE A 4 -0.44 -16.11 6.88
N PHE A 5 -0.82 -15.09 6.11
CA PHE A 5 -0.68 -15.14 4.65
C PHE A 5 0.78 -15.13 4.21
N ALA A 6 1.64 -14.36 4.88
CA ALA A 6 3.08 -14.38 4.59
C ALA A 6 3.68 -15.76 4.85
N ASP A 7 3.32 -16.41 5.97
CA ASP A 7 3.79 -17.75 6.32
C ASP A 7 3.30 -18.80 5.31
N GLU A 8 2.05 -18.69 4.85
CA GLU A 8 1.47 -19.58 3.83
C GLU A 8 2.21 -19.46 2.49
N ILE A 9 2.41 -18.23 2.00
CA ILE A 9 3.15 -17.97 0.75
C ILE A 9 4.61 -18.43 0.88
N ALA A 10 5.26 -18.13 2.01
CA ALA A 10 6.64 -18.56 2.24
C ALA A 10 6.79 -20.08 2.18
N ARG A 11 5.82 -20.81 2.74
CA ARG A 11 5.79 -22.28 2.71
C ARG A 11 5.54 -22.83 1.29
N GLU A 12 4.61 -22.24 0.54
CA GLU A 12 4.22 -22.71 -0.79
C GLU A 12 5.28 -22.38 -1.85
N GLU A 13 5.78 -21.15 -1.87
CA GLU A 13 6.78 -20.65 -2.81
C GLU A 13 8.23 -21.00 -2.39
N LYS A 14 8.41 -21.55 -1.17
CA LYS A 14 9.73 -21.89 -0.58
C LYS A 14 10.71 -20.70 -0.61
N SER A 15 10.19 -19.51 -0.37
CA SER A 15 10.94 -18.25 -0.42
C SER A 15 10.71 -17.42 0.84
N GLN A 16 11.56 -16.43 1.09
CA GLN A 16 11.40 -15.50 2.21
C GLN A 16 10.28 -14.50 1.89
N VAL A 17 9.31 -14.37 2.80
CA VAL A 17 8.21 -13.42 2.68
C VAL A 17 8.10 -12.64 3.98
N PHE A 18 7.98 -11.32 3.85
CA PHE A 18 7.80 -10.42 4.99
C PHE A 18 6.46 -9.71 4.89
N ALA A 19 5.77 -9.59 6.02
CA ALA A 19 4.51 -8.90 6.14
C ALA A 19 4.71 -7.60 6.93
N ILE A 20 4.53 -6.45 6.27
CA ILE A 20 4.63 -5.14 6.91
C ILE A 20 3.28 -4.43 6.79
N ARG A 21 2.87 -3.78 7.87
CA ARG A 21 1.72 -2.87 7.85
C ARG A 21 2.22 -1.47 7.53
N ILE A 22 1.59 -0.85 6.55
CA ILE A 22 1.93 0.47 6.03
C ILE A 22 0.63 1.21 5.74
N ASP A 23 0.59 2.51 6.06
CA ASP A 23 -0.42 3.42 5.52
C ASP A 23 0.21 4.19 4.37
N CYS A 24 -0.11 3.80 3.14
CA CYS A 24 0.46 4.45 1.96
C CYS A 24 0.01 5.91 1.79
N SER A 25 -1.03 6.36 2.50
CA SER A 25 -1.45 7.77 2.47
C SER A 25 -0.62 8.68 3.35
N ASP A 26 0.23 8.12 4.23
CA ASP A 26 1.15 8.85 5.08
C ASP A 26 2.60 8.65 4.61
N ALA A 27 3.22 9.74 4.13
CA ALA A 27 4.60 9.72 3.66
C ALA A 27 5.59 9.27 4.74
N LYS A 28 5.32 9.57 6.02
CA LYS A 28 6.19 9.13 7.12
C LYS A 28 6.12 7.61 7.29
N SER A 29 4.91 7.05 7.31
CA SER A 29 4.70 5.59 7.35
C SER A 29 5.38 4.88 6.18
N VAL A 30 5.32 5.45 4.97
CA VAL A 30 6.02 4.89 3.79
C VAL A 30 7.52 4.87 4.01
N ARG A 31 8.11 6.01 4.39
CA ARG A 31 9.56 6.10 4.60
C ARG A 31 10.06 5.11 5.65
N GLU A 32 9.40 5.04 6.81
CA GLU A 32 9.78 4.12 7.90
C GLU A 32 9.69 2.65 7.46
N ALA A 33 8.69 2.29 6.64
CA ALA A 33 8.58 0.94 6.10
C ALA A 33 9.73 0.61 5.13
N PHE A 34 10.10 1.55 4.25
CA PHE A 34 11.19 1.35 3.30
C PHE A 34 12.57 1.30 3.98
N GLU A 35 12.82 2.10 5.02
CA GLU A 35 14.04 1.99 5.82
C GLU A 35 14.21 0.57 6.40
N GLY A 36 13.11 -0.04 6.88
CA GLY A 36 13.09 -1.43 7.33
C GLY A 36 13.35 -2.44 6.19
N LEU A 37 12.71 -2.27 5.05
CA LEU A 37 12.86 -3.15 3.89
C LEU A 37 14.28 -3.11 3.30
N LEU A 38 14.86 -1.92 3.19
CA LEU A 38 16.20 -1.73 2.62
C LEU A 38 17.31 -2.36 3.47
N SER A 39 17.04 -2.61 4.75
CA SER A 39 17.95 -3.39 5.61
C SER A 39 18.05 -4.87 5.22
N LEU A 40 17.07 -5.39 4.47
CA LEU A 40 17.03 -6.78 4.00
C LEU A 40 17.64 -6.96 2.59
N GLY A 41 17.76 -5.86 1.83
CA GLY A 41 18.26 -5.85 0.46
C GLY A 41 17.69 -4.67 -0.34
N PHE A 42 18.08 -4.56 -1.61
CA PHE A 42 17.52 -3.54 -2.49
C PHE A 42 16.20 -4.02 -3.12
N ILE A 43 15.35 -3.07 -3.50
CA ILE A 43 14.05 -3.34 -4.13
C ILE A 43 14.23 -3.34 -5.65
N GLU A 44 14.06 -4.49 -6.28
CA GLU A 44 14.11 -4.62 -7.75
C GLU A 44 12.78 -4.27 -8.41
N VAL A 45 11.68 -4.65 -7.77
CA VAL A 45 10.33 -4.49 -8.30
C VAL A 45 9.43 -3.95 -7.20
N LEU A 46 8.77 -2.82 -7.47
CA LEU A 46 7.72 -2.26 -6.64
C LEU A 46 6.36 -2.48 -7.33
N VAL A 47 5.47 -3.21 -6.68
CA VAL A 47 4.07 -3.36 -7.14
C VAL A 47 3.17 -2.53 -6.25
N TYR A 48 2.66 -1.41 -6.78
CA TYR A 48 1.69 -0.59 -6.07
C TYR A 48 0.25 -1.01 -6.43
N ASN A 49 -0.40 -1.76 -5.53
CA ASN A 49 -1.77 -2.24 -5.71
C ASN A 49 -2.73 -1.75 -4.61
N ALA A 50 -2.33 -0.76 -3.81
CA ALA A 50 -3.17 -0.21 -2.77
C ALA A 50 -4.28 0.67 -3.38
N SER A 51 -5.51 0.49 -2.89
CA SER A 51 -6.67 1.24 -3.34
C SER A 51 -7.63 1.50 -2.19
N ALA A 52 -8.27 2.67 -2.22
CA ALA A 52 -9.31 3.06 -1.28
C ALA A 52 -10.57 3.46 -2.05
N PRO A 53 -11.27 2.51 -2.68
CA PRO A 53 -12.47 2.81 -3.44
C PRO A 53 -13.57 3.36 -2.53
N SER A 54 -14.37 4.27 -3.06
CA SER A 54 -15.60 4.72 -2.39
C SER A 54 -16.52 3.52 -2.18
N THR A 55 -17.03 3.34 -0.97
CA THR A 55 -18.03 2.31 -0.65
C THR A 55 -19.43 2.70 -1.08
N SER A 56 -19.64 3.96 -1.49
CA SER A 56 -20.92 4.42 -1.99
C SER A 56 -21.14 3.91 -3.43
N PRO A 57 -22.29 3.30 -3.73
CA PRO A 57 -22.66 2.88 -5.09
C PRO A 57 -22.97 4.07 -6.02
N SER A 58 -22.59 5.30 -5.64
CA SER A 58 -22.81 6.48 -6.44
C SER A 58 -22.18 6.34 -7.83
N THR A 59 -23.03 6.49 -8.85
CA THR A 59 -22.61 6.51 -10.25
C THR A 59 -22.16 7.89 -10.72
N ARG A 60 -22.47 8.97 -9.97
CA ARG A 60 -22.17 10.35 -10.36
C ARG A 60 -21.04 10.93 -9.53
N PHE A 61 -20.12 11.59 -10.21
CA PHE A 61 -18.97 12.26 -9.59
C PHE A 61 -19.39 13.34 -8.56
N THR A 62 -20.45 14.10 -8.85
CA THR A 62 -20.95 15.18 -7.98
C THR A 62 -21.50 14.70 -6.64
N ASP A 63 -21.79 13.40 -6.51
CA ASP A 63 -22.34 12.82 -5.28
C ASP A 63 -21.23 12.25 -4.39
N ILE A 64 -19.97 12.30 -4.83
CA ILE A 64 -18.82 11.86 -4.05
C ILE A 64 -18.52 12.92 -2.99
N ARG A 65 -18.51 12.52 -1.72
CA ARG A 65 -18.07 13.39 -0.63
C ARG A 65 -16.59 13.74 -0.77
N VAL A 66 -16.25 14.99 -0.50
CA VAL A 66 -14.87 15.51 -0.62
C VAL A 66 -13.87 14.63 0.13
N GLU A 67 -14.18 14.23 1.36
CA GLU A 67 -13.28 13.41 2.17
C GLU A 67 -13.06 12.02 1.57
N SER A 68 -14.07 11.49 0.87
CA SER A 68 -13.95 10.19 0.19
C SER A 68 -13.09 10.32 -1.07
N PHE A 69 -13.21 11.43 -1.78
CA PHE A 69 -12.39 11.75 -2.94
C PHE A 69 -10.92 11.98 -2.54
N GLU A 70 -10.67 12.78 -1.51
CA GLU A 70 -9.33 13.05 -0.98
C GLU A 70 -8.65 11.78 -0.50
N LYS A 71 -9.36 10.92 0.26
CA LYS A 71 -8.83 9.62 0.69
C LYS A 71 -8.48 8.72 -0.50
N ALA A 72 -9.33 8.68 -1.52
CA ALA A 72 -9.09 7.87 -2.71
C ALA A 72 -7.82 8.35 -3.44
N LEU A 73 -7.62 9.66 -3.59
CA LEU A 73 -6.41 10.22 -4.19
C LEU A 73 -5.15 9.99 -3.33
N ALA A 74 -5.27 10.20 -2.02
CA ALA A 74 -4.17 10.01 -1.07
C ALA A 74 -3.62 8.58 -1.14
N VAL A 75 -4.50 7.58 -1.24
CA VAL A 75 -4.08 6.18 -1.37
C VAL A 75 -3.71 5.82 -2.80
N THR A 76 -4.52 6.10 -3.82
CA THR A 76 -4.26 5.53 -5.16
C THR A 76 -3.16 6.26 -5.93
N THR A 77 -2.99 7.57 -5.71
CA THR A 77 -2.10 8.42 -6.50
C THR A 77 -0.92 8.90 -5.67
N VAL A 78 -1.18 9.58 -4.55
CA VAL A 78 -0.13 10.18 -3.72
C VAL A 78 0.73 9.10 -3.07
N GLY A 79 0.11 8.05 -2.54
CA GLY A 79 0.85 6.93 -1.97
C GLY A 79 1.71 6.18 -2.98
N ALA A 80 1.24 6.01 -4.22
CA ALA A 80 2.03 5.41 -5.30
C ALA A 80 3.27 6.25 -5.60
N PHE A 81 3.09 7.57 -5.68
CA PHE A 81 4.18 8.52 -5.86
C PHE A 81 5.20 8.44 -4.71
N HIS A 82 4.75 8.44 -3.45
CA HIS A 82 5.66 8.33 -2.30
C HIS A 82 6.45 7.03 -2.27
N CYS A 83 5.83 5.89 -2.60
CA CYS A 83 6.54 4.61 -2.66
C CYS A 83 7.56 4.59 -3.81
N ALA A 84 7.27 5.22 -4.95
CA ALA A 84 8.18 5.27 -6.10
C ALA A 84 9.38 6.22 -5.90
N GLN A 85 9.35 7.09 -4.90
CA GLN A 85 10.45 8.01 -4.56
C GLN A 85 11.50 7.40 -3.62
N GLN A 86 11.20 6.25 -3.00
CA GLN A 86 12.12 5.57 -2.08
C GLN A 86 13.18 4.79 -2.87
#